data_AF-A0A1X7F481-F1
#
_entry.id   AF-A0A1X7F481-F1
#
_cell.length_a   1.000
_cell.length_b   1.000
_cell.length_c   1.000
_cell.angle_alpha   90.00
_cell.angle_beta   90.00
_cell.angle_gamma   90.00
#
_symmetry.space_group_name_H-M   'P 1'
#
loop_
_entity.id
_entity.type
_entity.pdbx_description
1 polymer ?
#
loop_
_entity_poly.entity_id
_entity_poly.type
_entity_poly.pdbx_seq_one_letter_code
_entity_poly.pdbx_strand_id
1 'polypeptide(L)'
;MQTTLMIYDGTAPADSDVPRTGGVPLAPAGFTWPMCGCGGPLQFFAHLPVEDGVLSVFVCQNDPGACEFWDATSSANRVHLFPREEELQPVAVPETGVTLLPATSAIRNHVVTLDPEEIDDHDEDDDLAPDPYDLARSGWKREPEERFGKQREVLGSLGGSPSYLEDDRLPACPSCTRPMEFAAHLEEGISAETAMNLGGQLGYVFVCRPCREGAFLTD
;
A
#
# COMPACT_ATOMS: atom_id res chain seq x y z
N MET A 1 -21.75 -2.71 -4.05
CA MET A 1 -20.56 -1.88 -3.76
C MET A 1 -19.42 -2.27 -4.70
N GLN A 2 -18.37 -1.45 -4.88
CA GLN A 2 -17.19 -1.83 -5.68
C GLN A 2 -15.91 -1.73 -4.85
N THR A 3 -15.05 -2.74 -5.00
CA THR A 3 -13.71 -2.79 -4.41
C THR A 3 -12.71 -3.02 -5.53
N THR A 4 -11.64 -2.22 -5.59
CA THR A 4 -10.56 -2.42 -6.58
C THR A 4 -9.43 -3.19 -5.93
N LEU A 5 -9.28 -4.47 -6.24
CA LEU A 5 -8.14 -5.27 -5.78
C LEU A 5 -6.90 -4.99 -6.63
N MET A 6 -5.75 -4.99 -5.97
CA MET A 6 -4.44 -4.99 -6.61
C MET A 6 -3.96 -6.43 -6.73
N ILE A 7 -3.87 -6.95 -7.95
CA ILE A 7 -3.53 -8.35 -8.21
C ILE A 7 -2.13 -8.44 -8.80
N TYR A 8 -1.33 -9.38 -8.32
CA TYR A 8 -0.03 -9.73 -8.88
C TYR A 8 -0.15 -10.11 -10.36
N ASP A 9 0.65 -9.47 -11.22
CA ASP A 9 0.63 -9.66 -12.68
C ASP A 9 2.00 -10.03 -13.25
N GLY A 10 2.82 -10.72 -12.45
CA GLY A 10 4.18 -11.09 -12.82
C GLY A 10 5.25 -10.09 -12.34
N THR A 11 6.44 -10.20 -12.92
CA THR A 11 7.55 -9.29 -12.62
C THR A 11 7.50 -8.03 -13.47
N ALA A 12 7.98 -6.92 -12.94
CA ALA A 12 8.13 -5.66 -13.67
C ALA A 12 9.58 -5.18 -13.70
N PRO A 13 9.97 -4.35 -14.69
CA PRO A 13 11.20 -3.55 -14.61
C PRO A 13 11.20 -2.68 -13.35
N ALA A 14 12.37 -2.53 -12.72
CA ALA A 14 12.50 -1.78 -11.47
C ALA A 14 12.06 -0.31 -11.59
N ASP A 15 12.17 0.28 -12.78
CA ASP A 15 11.86 1.67 -13.09
C ASP A 15 10.54 1.85 -13.87
N SER A 16 9.69 0.83 -13.92
CA SER A 16 8.39 0.93 -14.59
C SER A 16 7.50 2.01 -13.96
N ASP A 17 6.69 2.68 -14.76
CA ASP A 17 5.70 3.69 -14.35
C ASP A 17 4.29 3.11 -14.16
N VAL A 18 4.14 1.79 -14.31
CA VAL A 18 2.88 1.07 -14.03
C VAL A 18 2.76 0.77 -12.53
N PRO A 19 1.54 0.49 -12.01
CA PRO A 19 1.36 0.08 -10.62
C PRO A 19 2.24 -1.13 -10.26
N ARG A 20 2.97 -1.04 -9.15
CA ARG A 20 3.90 -2.10 -8.72
C ARG A 20 4.29 -2.01 -7.24
N THR A 21 4.76 -3.14 -6.70
CA THR A 21 5.59 -3.17 -5.48
C THR A 21 7.05 -3.44 -5.84
N GLY A 22 7.96 -2.88 -5.04
CA GLY A 22 9.40 -2.95 -5.24
C GLY A 22 9.89 -2.12 -6.44
N GLY A 23 11.17 -2.30 -6.77
CA GLY A 23 11.86 -1.50 -7.78
C GLY A 23 12.40 -0.20 -7.19
N VAL A 24 12.58 0.82 -8.04
CA VAL A 24 13.02 2.15 -7.63
C VAL A 24 11.85 3.14 -7.68
N PRO A 25 11.78 4.11 -6.75
CA PRO A 25 10.78 5.16 -6.84
C PRO A 25 11.04 6.02 -8.08
N LEU A 26 9.95 6.45 -8.72
CA LEU A 26 9.99 7.53 -9.70
C LEU A 26 9.56 8.80 -8.99
N ALA A 27 10.40 9.83 -9.04
CA ALA A 27 10.15 11.09 -8.34
C ALA A 27 10.63 12.29 -9.18
N PRO A 28 10.15 13.50 -8.86
CA PRO A 28 10.62 14.73 -9.50
C PRO A 28 12.12 14.96 -9.29
N ALA A 29 12.73 15.75 -10.17
CA ALA A 29 14.13 16.15 -10.05
C ALA A 29 14.40 16.81 -8.68
N GLY A 30 15.51 16.41 -8.03
CA GLY A 30 15.90 16.92 -6.72
C GLY A 30 15.24 16.21 -5.53
N PHE A 31 14.44 15.16 -5.76
CA PHE A 31 13.93 14.32 -4.69
C PHE A 31 15.06 13.75 -3.82
N THR A 32 14.87 13.78 -2.51
CA THR A 32 15.81 13.24 -1.52
C THR A 32 15.22 11.98 -0.90
N TRP A 33 15.99 10.90 -0.90
CA TRP A 33 15.57 9.63 -0.31
C TRP A 33 15.19 9.81 1.17
N PRO A 34 14.02 9.33 1.61
CA PRO A 34 13.57 9.55 2.98
C PRO A 34 14.35 8.68 3.97
N MET A 35 14.70 9.27 5.11
CA MET A 35 15.47 8.64 6.18
C MET A 35 14.58 8.35 7.37
N CYS A 36 14.77 7.19 7.99
CA CYS A 36 14.17 6.85 9.27
C CYS A 36 14.87 7.64 10.40
N GLY A 37 14.16 7.86 11.51
CA GLY A 37 14.72 8.41 12.75
C GLY A 37 15.85 7.56 13.36
N CYS A 38 15.98 6.28 12.98
CA CYS A 38 17.14 5.46 13.35
C CYS A 38 18.42 5.80 12.58
N GLY A 39 18.33 6.67 11.56
CA GLY A 39 19.45 7.12 10.73
C GLY A 39 19.69 6.29 9.47
N GLY A 40 18.95 5.20 9.25
CA GLY A 40 18.98 4.42 8.01
C GLY A 40 17.96 4.92 6.97
N PRO A 41 18.19 4.70 5.67
CA PRO A 41 17.21 5.03 4.63
C PRO A 41 15.97 4.13 4.75
N LEU A 42 14.80 4.64 4.39
CA LEU A 42 13.58 3.82 4.31
C LEU A 42 13.65 2.91 3.08
N GLN A 43 13.06 1.71 3.17
CA GLN A 43 12.91 0.83 2.01
C GLN A 43 11.74 1.33 1.16
N PHE A 44 11.93 1.40 -0.15
CA PHE A 44 10.85 1.70 -1.08
C PHE A 44 9.93 0.49 -1.24
N PHE A 45 8.62 0.69 -1.05
CA PHE A 45 7.62 -0.36 -1.06
C PHE A 45 6.79 -0.37 -2.34
N ALA A 46 6.12 0.74 -2.69
CA ALA A 46 5.11 0.74 -3.75
C ALA A 46 5.09 2.02 -4.57
N HIS A 47 4.83 1.84 -5.87
CA HIS A 47 4.52 2.89 -6.85
C HIS A 47 3.08 2.69 -7.29
N LEU A 48 2.18 3.59 -6.87
CA LEU A 48 0.75 3.48 -7.12
C LEU A 48 0.25 4.72 -7.86
N PRO A 49 0.11 4.65 -9.20
CA PRO A 49 -0.61 5.66 -9.96
C PRO A 49 -2.05 5.80 -9.48
N VAL A 50 -2.45 7.04 -9.19
CA VAL A 50 -3.80 7.46 -8.79
C VAL A 50 -4.28 8.57 -9.72
N GLU A 51 -5.55 8.98 -9.62
CA GLU A 51 -6.17 9.93 -10.56
C GLU A 51 -5.37 11.25 -10.72
N ASP A 52 -4.89 11.78 -9.61
CA ASP A 52 -4.23 13.09 -9.48
C ASP A 52 -2.70 13.01 -9.37
N GLY A 53 -2.10 11.83 -9.49
CA GLY A 53 -0.66 11.67 -9.33
C GLY A 53 -0.19 10.24 -9.11
N VAL A 54 0.91 10.11 -8.39
CA VAL A 54 1.54 8.84 -8.05
C VAL A 54 1.87 8.84 -6.56
N LEU A 55 1.40 7.82 -5.86
CA LEU A 55 1.81 7.56 -4.49
C LEU A 55 3.11 6.74 -4.49
N SER A 56 4.11 7.23 -3.76
CA SER A 56 5.38 6.56 -3.52
C SER A 56 5.48 6.24 -2.03
N VAL A 57 5.46 4.96 -1.69
CA VAL A 57 5.40 4.46 -0.29
C VAL A 57 6.76 3.95 0.15
N PHE A 58 7.20 4.35 1.35
CA PHE A 58 8.45 3.95 1.96
C PHE A 58 8.24 3.50 3.41
N VAL A 59 8.90 2.43 3.82
CA VAL A 59 8.77 1.83 5.16
C VAL A 59 10.14 1.44 5.70
N CYS A 60 10.39 1.64 7.00
CA CYS A 60 11.66 1.29 7.63
C CYS A 60 11.81 -0.22 7.75
N GLN A 61 12.92 -0.76 7.24
CA GLN A 61 13.28 -2.18 7.33
C GLN A 61 14.73 -2.36 7.85
N ASN A 62 15.27 -1.33 8.49
CA ASN A 62 16.63 -1.33 9.02
C ASN A 62 16.70 -2.11 10.33
N ASP A 63 17.72 -2.94 10.52
CA ASP A 63 18.03 -3.66 11.77
C ASP A 63 18.56 -2.69 12.85
N PRO A 64 18.06 -2.71 14.12
CA PRO A 64 17.27 -3.76 14.78
C PRO A 64 15.74 -3.76 14.53
N GLY A 65 15.21 -2.97 13.60
CA GLY A 65 13.82 -3.09 13.14
C GLY A 65 12.74 -2.60 14.11
N ALA A 66 13.10 -2.08 15.28
CA ALA A 66 12.17 -1.64 16.32
C ALA A 66 11.62 -0.21 16.09
N CYS A 67 11.59 0.25 14.84
CA CYS A 67 11.08 1.58 14.53
C CYS A 67 9.56 1.52 14.42
N GLU A 68 8.86 2.52 14.96
CA GLU A 68 7.39 2.55 15.05
C GLU A 68 6.73 2.83 13.68
N PHE A 69 6.97 2.00 12.68
CA PHE A 69 6.41 2.18 11.33
C PHE A 69 4.89 1.97 11.30
N TRP A 70 4.34 1.35 12.34
CA TRP A 70 2.90 1.20 12.57
C TRP A 70 2.20 2.51 12.97
N ASP A 71 2.95 3.57 13.33
CA ASP A 71 2.41 4.90 13.64
C ASP A 71 2.54 5.83 12.42
N ALA A 72 1.41 6.41 11.98
CA ALA A 72 1.33 7.32 10.85
C ALA A 72 2.13 8.62 11.00
N THR A 73 2.46 9.00 12.23
CA THR A 73 3.23 10.21 12.55
C THR A 73 4.72 9.93 12.71
N SER A 74 5.12 8.65 12.70
CA SER A 74 6.49 8.23 12.86
C SER A 74 7.34 8.56 11.63
N SER A 75 8.62 8.83 11.88
CA SER A 75 9.63 8.92 10.83
C SER A 75 9.97 7.57 10.17
N ALA A 76 9.43 6.48 10.70
CA ALA A 76 9.69 5.12 10.24
C ALA A 76 8.91 4.73 8.97
N ASN A 77 8.07 5.60 8.45
CA ASN A 77 7.43 5.45 7.15
C ASN A 77 7.30 6.83 6.47
N ARG A 78 7.07 6.84 5.16
CA ARG A 78 6.80 8.06 4.39
C ARG A 78 5.98 7.72 3.16
N VAL A 79 4.99 8.55 2.87
CA VAL A 79 4.25 8.51 1.60
C VAL A 79 4.34 9.88 0.94
N HIS A 80 4.68 9.88 -0.34
CA HIS A 80 4.67 11.08 -1.17
C HIS A 80 3.59 10.96 -2.24
N LEU A 81 2.83 12.04 -2.47
CA LEU A 81 1.98 12.19 -3.65
C LEU A 81 2.70 13.09 -4.66
N PHE A 82 3.27 12.50 -5.70
CA PHE A 82 3.85 13.27 -6.80
C PHE A 82 2.78 13.59 -7.84
N PRO A 83 2.59 14.88 -8.21
CA PRO A 83 1.58 15.26 -9.19
C PRO A 83 1.88 14.67 -10.56
N ARG A 84 0.82 14.39 -11.32
CA ARG A 84 0.93 13.79 -12.65
C ARG A 84 1.59 14.69 -13.69
N GLU A 85 1.54 16.01 -13.48
CA GLU A 85 2.12 16.99 -14.38
C GLU A 85 3.64 17.10 -14.25
N GLU A 86 4.23 16.55 -13.18
CA GLU A 86 5.67 16.57 -12.96
C GLU A 86 6.36 15.43 -13.71
N GLU A 87 7.55 15.71 -14.24
CA GLU A 87 8.37 14.67 -14.86
C GLU A 87 9.00 13.80 -13.77
N LEU A 88 8.56 12.54 -13.69
CA LEU A 88 9.07 11.56 -12.74
C LEU A 88 10.20 10.77 -13.38
N GLN A 89 11.31 10.64 -12.67
CA GLN A 89 12.47 9.88 -13.12
C GLN A 89 12.94 8.92 -12.02
N PRO A 90 13.62 7.81 -12.40
CA PRO A 90 14.21 6.89 -11.43
C PRO A 90 15.16 7.60 -10.47
N VAL A 91 14.93 7.42 -9.17
CA VAL A 91 15.76 8.04 -8.13
C VAL A 91 17.04 7.23 -7.92
N ALA A 92 18.15 7.94 -7.70
CA ALA A 92 19.41 7.30 -7.30
C ALA A 92 19.24 6.62 -5.93
N VAL A 93 19.52 5.32 -5.89
CA VAL A 93 19.34 4.51 -4.69
C VAL A 93 20.53 4.69 -3.74
N PRO A 94 20.32 4.89 -2.43
CA PRO A 94 21.41 4.92 -1.46
C PRO A 94 22.23 3.62 -1.48
N GLU A 95 23.55 3.74 -1.42
CA GLU A 95 24.48 2.59 -1.46
C GLU A 95 24.49 1.76 -0.16
N THR A 96 23.86 2.25 0.90
CA THR A 96 23.84 1.63 2.22
C THR A 96 22.41 1.43 2.72
N GLY A 97 22.22 0.47 3.63
CA GLY A 97 20.93 0.14 4.21
C GLY A 97 20.09 -0.80 3.34
N VAL A 98 18.87 -1.07 3.82
CA VAL A 98 17.89 -1.91 3.12
C VAL A 98 16.91 -0.99 2.40
N THR A 99 17.18 -0.69 1.13
CA THR A 99 16.49 0.37 0.37
C THR A 99 15.49 -0.15 -0.65
N LEU A 100 15.68 -1.35 -1.19
CA LEU A 100 14.82 -1.93 -2.23
C LEU A 100 14.40 -3.36 -1.86
N LEU A 101 13.23 -3.78 -2.31
CA LEU A 101 12.86 -5.20 -2.33
C LEU A 101 13.74 -5.95 -3.35
N PRO A 102 14.11 -7.22 -3.09
CA PRO A 102 14.89 -8.03 -4.03
C PRO A 102 14.26 -8.21 -5.42
N ALA A 103 12.92 -8.22 -5.50
CA ALA A 103 12.18 -8.34 -6.74
C ALA A 103 11.05 -7.30 -6.84
N THR A 104 10.66 -6.99 -8.07
CA THR A 104 9.57 -6.05 -8.39
C THR A 104 8.37 -6.82 -8.93
N SER A 105 7.19 -6.57 -8.36
CA SER A 105 5.93 -7.18 -8.80
C SER A 105 5.08 -6.17 -9.56
N ALA A 106 4.66 -6.52 -10.78
CA ALA A 106 3.62 -5.78 -11.49
C ALA A 106 2.27 -5.95 -10.78
N ILE A 107 1.47 -4.88 -10.79
CA ILE A 107 0.10 -4.90 -10.27
C ILE A 107 -0.87 -4.64 -11.42
N ARG A 108 -1.88 -5.51 -11.52
CA ARG A 108 -3.08 -5.29 -12.31
C ARG A 108 -4.25 -4.98 -11.38
N ASN A 109 -4.91 -3.85 -11.61
CA ASN A 109 -6.12 -3.49 -10.89
C ASN A 109 -7.30 -4.32 -11.39
N HIS A 110 -8.05 -4.91 -10.46
CA HIS A 110 -9.24 -5.71 -10.74
C HIS A 110 -10.43 -5.20 -9.92
N VAL A 111 -11.47 -4.72 -10.61
CA VAL A 111 -12.68 -4.24 -9.96
C VAL A 111 -13.60 -5.42 -9.65
N VAL A 112 -13.87 -5.62 -8.37
CA VAL A 112 -14.86 -6.59 -7.88
C VAL A 112 -16.14 -5.82 -7.53
N THR A 113 -17.26 -6.26 -8.08
CA THR A 113 -18.58 -5.72 -7.74
C THR A 113 -19.24 -6.69 -6.76
N LEU A 114 -19.55 -6.19 -5.56
CA LEU A 114 -20.19 -6.93 -4.49
C LEU A 114 -21.69 -6.62 -4.49
N ASP A 115 -22.51 -7.65 -4.37
CA ASP A 115 -23.95 -7.50 -4.19
C ASP A 115 -24.23 -6.94 -2.77
N PRO A 116 -25.07 -5.91 -2.60
CA PRO A 116 -25.51 -5.49 -1.27
C PRO A 116 -26.01 -6.63 -0.38
N GLU A 117 -26.64 -7.67 -0.94
CA GLU A 117 -27.11 -8.84 -0.19
C GLU A 117 -25.95 -9.67 0.38
N GLU A 118 -24.79 -9.74 -0.28
CA GLU A 118 -23.59 -10.44 0.21
C GLU A 118 -22.90 -9.67 1.36
N ILE A 119 -23.15 -8.37 1.47
CA ILE A 119 -22.60 -7.50 2.51
C ILE A 119 -23.50 -7.50 3.76
N ASP A 120 -24.80 -7.76 3.58
CA ASP A 120 -25.82 -7.81 4.63
C ASP A 120 -26.12 -9.26 5.08
N ASP A 121 -25.37 -10.25 4.58
CA ASP A 121 -25.45 -11.66 4.99
C ASP A 121 -24.83 -11.81 6.39
N HIS A 122 -25.56 -11.33 7.38
CA HIS A 122 -25.28 -11.51 8.80
C HIS A 122 -25.81 -12.87 9.25
N ASP A 123 -24.94 -13.78 9.65
CA ASP A 123 -25.36 -14.91 10.49
C ASP A 123 -25.95 -14.32 11.79
N GLU A 124 -27.11 -14.79 12.26
CA GLU A 124 -27.75 -14.31 13.51
C GLU A 124 -26.86 -14.47 14.76
N ASP A 125 -25.73 -15.19 14.64
CA ASP A 125 -24.71 -15.43 15.67
C ASP A 125 -23.44 -14.56 15.50
N ASP A 126 -23.27 -13.79 14.41
CA ASP A 126 -22.13 -12.89 14.18
C ASP A 126 -22.58 -11.43 14.00
N ASP A 127 -22.34 -10.62 15.03
CA ASP A 127 -22.80 -9.22 15.11
C ASP A 127 -22.07 -8.26 14.15
N LEU A 128 -21.12 -8.73 13.32
CA LEU A 128 -20.39 -7.90 12.36
C LEU A 128 -20.75 -8.22 10.91
N ALA A 129 -20.98 -7.15 10.14
CA ALA A 129 -21.13 -7.26 8.68
C ALA A 129 -19.78 -7.68 8.08
N PRO A 130 -19.77 -8.56 7.07
CA PRO A 130 -18.55 -8.91 6.37
C PRO A 130 -17.91 -7.67 5.72
N ASP A 131 -16.59 -7.51 5.91
CA ASP A 131 -15.85 -6.37 5.36
C ASP A 131 -15.75 -6.48 3.82
N PRO A 132 -16.00 -5.39 3.07
CA PRO A 132 -15.95 -5.40 1.61
C PRO A 132 -14.61 -5.82 0.99
N TYR A 133 -13.48 -5.55 1.64
CA TYR A 133 -12.17 -6.02 1.17
C TYR A 133 -12.06 -7.52 1.32
N ASP A 134 -12.46 -8.07 2.47
CA ASP A 134 -12.42 -9.50 2.74
C ASP A 134 -13.36 -10.29 1.83
N LEU A 135 -14.58 -9.78 1.57
CA LEU A 135 -15.49 -10.35 0.59
C LEU A 135 -14.84 -10.40 -0.80
N ALA A 136 -14.33 -9.27 -1.29
CA ALA A 136 -13.68 -9.20 -2.60
C ALA A 136 -12.47 -10.15 -2.70
N ARG A 137 -11.62 -10.15 -1.67
CA ARG A 137 -10.43 -11.01 -1.55
C ARG A 137 -10.79 -12.48 -1.43
N SER A 138 -11.92 -12.82 -0.82
CA SER A 138 -12.42 -14.19 -0.74
C SER A 138 -12.99 -14.67 -2.08
N GLY A 139 -13.64 -13.79 -2.84
CA GLY A 139 -14.09 -14.05 -4.20
C GLY A 139 -12.94 -14.39 -5.15
N TRP A 140 -11.77 -13.77 -4.95
CA TRP A 140 -10.54 -14.07 -5.68
C TRP A 140 -9.96 -15.49 -5.43
N LYS A 141 -10.59 -16.33 -4.59
CA LYS A 141 -10.13 -17.70 -4.28
C LYS A 141 -10.64 -18.81 -5.20
N ARG A 142 -11.80 -18.64 -5.85
CA ARG A 142 -12.62 -19.79 -6.26
C ARG A 142 -12.77 -19.92 -7.77
N GLU A 143 -11.74 -20.43 -8.42
CA GLU A 143 -11.96 -21.25 -9.63
C GLU A 143 -12.10 -22.72 -9.19
N PRO A 144 -13.09 -23.49 -9.70
CA PRO A 144 -13.35 -24.86 -9.26
C PRO A 144 -12.16 -25.84 -9.39
N GLU A 145 -11.19 -25.50 -10.24
CA GLU A 145 -10.08 -26.38 -10.63
C GLU A 145 -8.80 -26.17 -9.82
N GLU A 146 -8.72 -25.15 -8.95
CA GLU A 146 -7.49 -24.79 -8.25
C GLU A 146 -7.44 -25.29 -6.80
N ARG A 147 -6.36 -26.03 -6.49
CA ARG A 147 -6.14 -26.69 -5.19
C ARG A 147 -5.74 -25.73 -4.06
N PHE A 148 -5.21 -24.55 -4.40
CA PHE A 148 -4.84 -23.47 -3.48
C PHE A 148 -5.47 -22.19 -4.03
N GLY A 149 -6.18 -21.42 -3.21
CA GLY A 149 -6.81 -20.18 -3.68
C GLY A 149 -5.76 -19.14 -4.08
N LYS A 150 -6.07 -18.29 -5.07
CA LYS A 150 -5.21 -17.18 -5.55
C LYS A 150 -5.07 -16.01 -4.58
N GLN A 151 -5.42 -16.19 -3.31
CA GLN A 151 -5.38 -15.11 -2.32
C GLN A 151 -3.99 -14.51 -2.13
N ARG A 152 -2.94 -15.32 -2.27
CA ARG A 152 -1.57 -14.82 -2.20
C ARG A 152 -1.21 -13.90 -3.37
N GLU A 153 -2.02 -13.84 -4.43
CA GLU A 153 -1.85 -12.91 -5.54
C GLU A 153 -2.47 -11.54 -5.24
N VAL A 154 -3.26 -11.40 -4.18
CA VAL A 154 -3.80 -10.11 -3.76
C VAL A 154 -2.69 -9.34 -3.04
N LEU A 155 -2.33 -8.18 -3.59
CA LEU A 155 -1.29 -7.27 -3.09
C LEU A 155 -1.87 -6.08 -2.33
N GLY A 156 -3.20 -6.05 -2.15
CA GLY A 156 -3.93 -4.98 -1.48
C GLY A 156 -5.17 -4.53 -2.27
N SER A 157 -5.59 -3.29 -2.02
CA SER A 157 -6.67 -2.63 -2.76
C SER A 157 -6.40 -1.13 -2.95
N LEU A 158 -7.05 -0.52 -3.93
CA LEU A 158 -6.88 0.89 -4.28
C LEU A 158 -8.21 1.65 -4.15
N GLY A 159 -8.19 2.75 -3.39
CA GLY A 159 -9.36 3.56 -3.06
C GLY A 159 -10.38 2.84 -2.18
N GLY A 160 -11.57 3.43 -2.04
CA GLY A 160 -12.63 2.89 -1.18
C GLY A 160 -12.51 3.39 0.26
N SER A 161 -12.82 2.51 1.21
CA SER A 161 -12.72 2.77 2.65
C SER A 161 -11.68 1.84 3.28
N PRO A 162 -11.00 2.26 4.36
CA PRO A 162 -10.09 1.39 5.08
C PRO A 162 -10.89 0.28 5.76
N SER A 163 -10.42 -0.95 5.63
CA SER A 163 -10.98 -2.14 6.27
C SER A 163 -10.36 -2.29 7.65
N TYR A 164 -11.13 -2.72 8.65
CA TYR A 164 -10.61 -3.02 10.00
C TYR A 164 -9.87 -1.88 10.73
N LEU A 165 -9.97 -0.63 10.24
CA LEU A 165 -9.33 0.52 10.87
C LEU A 165 -10.37 1.40 11.55
N GLU A 166 -10.15 1.67 12.83
CA GLU A 166 -10.99 2.56 13.62
C GLU A 166 -10.82 4.03 13.19
N ASP A 167 -11.92 4.81 13.20
CA ASP A 167 -11.93 6.20 12.74
C ASP A 167 -10.96 7.12 13.49
N ASP A 168 -10.68 6.84 14.77
CA ASP A 168 -9.76 7.63 15.60
C ASP A 168 -8.29 7.38 15.29
N ARG A 169 -7.98 6.35 14.48
CA ARG A 169 -6.65 6.07 13.94
C ARG A 169 -6.38 6.76 12.61
N LEU A 170 -7.37 7.40 12.00
CA LEU A 170 -7.19 8.13 10.75
C LEU A 170 -6.18 9.27 10.95
N PRO A 171 -5.09 9.30 10.17
CA PRO A 171 -4.06 10.31 10.37
C PRO A 171 -4.55 11.70 9.99
N ALA A 172 -4.15 12.70 10.78
CA ALA A 172 -4.30 14.10 10.43
C ALA A 172 -3.12 14.56 9.58
N CYS A 173 -3.38 15.36 8.55
CA CYS A 173 -2.33 15.93 7.72
C CYS A 173 -1.41 16.84 8.55
N PRO A 174 -0.08 16.65 8.53
CA PRO A 174 0.85 17.47 9.32
C PRO A 174 0.83 18.96 8.90
N SER A 175 0.43 19.23 7.66
CA SER A 175 0.46 20.56 7.06
C SER A 175 -0.84 21.36 7.25
N CYS A 176 -2.01 20.71 7.29
CA CYS A 176 -3.31 21.41 7.42
C CYS A 176 -4.24 20.87 8.52
N THR A 177 -3.79 19.86 9.27
CA THR A 177 -4.48 19.22 10.41
C THR A 177 -5.84 18.59 10.09
N ARG A 178 -6.23 18.49 8.81
CA ARG A 178 -7.46 17.80 8.40
C ARG A 178 -7.23 16.29 8.36
N PRO A 179 -8.26 15.47 8.64
CA PRO A 179 -8.20 14.03 8.39
C PRO A 179 -7.77 13.75 6.95
N MET A 180 -6.85 12.81 6.78
CA MET A 180 -6.39 12.36 5.46
C MET A 180 -7.40 11.38 4.84
N GLU A 181 -7.42 11.32 3.52
CA GLU A 181 -8.24 10.39 2.75
C GLU A 181 -7.52 9.05 2.64
N PHE A 182 -8.26 7.95 2.80
CA PHE A 182 -7.74 6.61 2.52
C PHE A 182 -7.46 6.44 1.03
N ALA A 183 -6.30 5.89 0.70
CA ALA A 183 -5.87 5.73 -0.69
C ALA A 183 -5.65 4.27 -1.10
N ALA A 184 -5.11 3.42 -0.22
CA ALA A 184 -4.85 2.02 -0.55
C ALA A 184 -4.62 1.14 0.69
N HIS A 185 -4.95 -0.14 0.56
CA HIS A 185 -4.38 -1.21 1.38
C HIS A 185 -3.15 -1.79 0.67
N LEU A 186 -2.16 -2.27 1.42
CA LEU A 186 -1.01 -3.01 0.92
C LEU A 186 -0.81 -4.30 1.72
N GLU A 187 -0.69 -5.43 1.03
CA GLU A 187 -0.26 -6.70 1.61
C GLU A 187 1.26 -6.87 1.47
N GLU A 188 1.89 -7.66 2.35
CA GLU A 188 3.35 -7.83 2.42
C GLU A 188 3.95 -8.19 1.06
N GLY A 189 3.34 -9.12 0.31
CA GLY A 189 3.79 -9.59 -0.99
C GLY A 189 3.63 -11.10 -1.14
N ILE A 190 3.85 -11.63 -2.36
CA ILE A 190 3.51 -13.03 -2.67
C ILE A 190 4.60 -14.02 -2.24
N SER A 191 5.85 -13.57 -2.18
CA SER A 191 7.06 -14.34 -1.89
C SER A 191 8.05 -13.54 -1.03
N ALA A 192 9.04 -14.21 -0.44
CA ALA A 192 10.07 -13.56 0.37
C ALA A 192 10.88 -12.48 -0.38
N GLU A 193 11.00 -12.58 -1.70
CA GLU A 193 11.74 -11.60 -2.52
C GLU A 193 10.92 -10.33 -2.82
N THR A 194 9.61 -10.43 -2.66
CA THR A 194 8.65 -9.34 -2.92
C THR A 194 8.01 -8.82 -1.63
N ALA A 195 8.31 -9.47 -0.49
CA ALA A 195 7.64 -9.22 0.78
C ALA A 195 8.26 -8.01 1.50
N MET A 196 7.44 -6.99 1.76
CA MET A 196 7.69 -5.99 2.78
C MET A 196 7.22 -6.54 4.12
N ASN A 197 8.04 -6.48 5.17
CA ASN A 197 7.60 -6.91 6.50
C ASN A 197 6.68 -5.85 7.12
N LEU A 198 5.41 -6.18 7.24
CA LEU A 198 4.37 -5.36 7.86
C LEU A 198 3.93 -5.95 9.22
N GLY A 199 4.66 -6.93 9.74
CA GLY A 199 4.32 -7.61 10.99
C GLY A 199 3.17 -8.61 10.84
N GLY A 200 2.85 -9.06 9.63
CA GLY A 200 1.71 -9.93 9.35
C GLY A 200 0.37 -9.19 9.22
N GLN A 201 0.42 -7.86 9.08
CA GLN A 201 -0.74 -6.97 9.07
C GLN A 201 -0.95 -6.27 7.72
N LEU A 202 -2.09 -5.59 7.57
CA LEU A 202 -2.35 -4.73 6.42
C LEU A 202 -1.63 -3.39 6.59
N GLY A 203 -1.03 -2.92 5.50
CA GLY A 203 -0.54 -1.55 5.38
C GLY A 203 -1.64 -0.63 4.85
N TYR A 204 -1.81 0.54 5.45
CA TYR A 204 -2.80 1.55 5.05
C TYR A 204 -2.08 2.80 4.55
N VAL A 205 -2.44 3.24 3.35
CA VAL A 205 -1.90 4.44 2.72
C VAL A 205 -2.95 5.54 2.77
N PHE A 206 -2.57 6.70 3.30
CA PHE A 206 -3.41 7.89 3.39
C PHE A 206 -2.79 9.06 2.64
N VAL A 207 -3.64 9.96 2.15
CA VAL A 207 -3.21 11.14 1.41
C VAL A 207 -4.03 12.36 1.75
N CYS A 208 -3.35 13.51 1.82
CA CYS A 208 -3.96 14.83 1.86
C CYS A 208 -3.68 15.53 0.53
N ARG A 209 -4.58 15.36 -0.45
CA ARG A 209 -4.41 15.91 -1.81
C ARG A 209 -4.13 17.41 -1.84
N PRO A 210 -4.80 18.27 -1.04
CA PRO A 210 -4.51 19.70 -1.03
C PRO A 210 -3.08 20.05 -0.61
N CYS A 211 -2.48 19.26 0.28
CA CYS A 211 -1.12 19.47 0.79
C CYS A 211 -0.08 18.58 0.11
N ARG A 212 -0.50 17.56 -0.66
CA ARG A 212 0.34 16.52 -1.25
C ARG A 212 1.17 15.74 -0.23
N GLU A 213 0.68 15.69 1.01
CA GLU A 213 1.24 14.89 2.08
C GLU A 213 0.62 13.50 2.04
N GLY A 214 1.38 12.47 2.40
CA GLY A 214 0.84 11.14 2.65
C GLY A 214 1.33 10.57 3.97
N ALA A 215 0.61 9.57 4.46
CA ALA A 215 0.95 8.82 5.66
C ALA A 215 0.76 7.32 5.45
N PHE A 216 1.49 6.52 6.21
CA PHE A 216 1.39 5.07 6.20
C PHE A 216 1.27 4.55 7.64
N LEU A 217 0.44 3.54 7.86
CA LEU A 217 0.38 2.83 9.14
C LEU A 217 0.07 1.36 8.90
N THR A 218 0.26 0.53 9.93
CA THR A 218 -0.15 -0.88 9.91
C THR A 218 -1.11 -1.14 11.07
N ASP A 219 -2.02 -2.10 10.90
CA ASP A 219 -2.94 -2.55 11.96
C ASP A 219 -3.01 -4.08 12.02
#